data_AF-A0A832EVH4-F1
#
_entry.id   AF-A0A832EVH4-F1
#
_cell.length_a   1.000
_cell.length_b   1.000
_cell.length_c   1.000
_cell.angle_alpha   90.00
_cell.angle_beta   90.00
_cell.angle_gamma   90.00
#
_symmetry.space_group_name_H-M   'P 1'
#
loop_
_entity.id
_entity.type
_entity.pdbx_description
1 polymer ?
#
loop_
_entity_poly.entity_id
_entity_poly.type
_entity_poly.pdbx_seq_one_letter_code
_entity_poly.pdbx_strand_id
1 'polypeptide(L)'
;MAVRPGLGRCDRCGTSCRRRHDSTVNTGGARLKSRSPIPAGFRLCLAKGVRRPNRELVVGGTPTRILRLSARGSSLLDAWSAGEPVGDDPAAGLLARRLVEAGIADPLPPAASLPGDARVAFAIPVRDDAGGLRRTLSSLSQTTRTGRVVVVDDASELPLQGALSDPRLAFSGELSLLRRSRPGGPAAARNTAWSYLVGREVNADVAAAPRRGDQPEPPEFVVFLDAGVTPDPGWLEVLL
;
A
#
# COMPACT_ATOMS: atom_id res chain seq x y z
N MET A 1 -0.38 -19.95 -78.65
CA MET A 1 0.97 -20.55 -78.61
C MET A 1 1.94 -19.45 -78.16
N ALA A 2 2.19 -19.36 -76.85
CA ALA A 2 2.97 -18.26 -76.26
C ALA A 2 3.73 -18.74 -75.01
N VAL A 3 5.03 -18.86 -75.21
CA VAL A 3 6.21 -18.75 -74.32
C VAL A 3 5.98 -18.82 -72.80
N ARG A 4 6.48 -19.89 -72.17
CA ARG A 4 6.81 -19.93 -70.74
C ARG A 4 8.23 -19.37 -70.51
N PRO A 5 8.44 -18.34 -69.68
CA PRO A 5 9.78 -17.96 -69.25
C PRO A 5 10.24 -18.83 -68.06
N GLY A 6 11.52 -19.15 -68.06
CA GLY A 6 12.15 -20.22 -67.28
C GLY A 6 12.22 -20.00 -65.77
N LEU A 7 12.17 -21.12 -65.06
CA LEU A 7 12.51 -21.22 -63.64
C LEU A 7 14.04 -21.09 -63.50
N GLY A 8 14.51 -19.90 -63.15
CA GLY A 8 15.89 -19.70 -62.68
C GLY A 8 16.11 -20.44 -61.36
N ARG A 9 17.10 -21.34 -61.33
CA ARG A 9 17.59 -21.99 -60.10
C ARG A 9 18.51 -21.02 -59.36
N CYS A 10 18.39 -20.98 -58.04
CA CYS A 10 19.31 -20.25 -57.17
C CYS A 10 20.53 -21.17 -56.89
N ASP A 11 21.72 -20.77 -57.34
CA ASP A 11 22.98 -21.55 -57.22
C ASP A 11 23.52 -21.69 -55.79
N ARG A 12 22.71 -21.41 -54.75
CA ARG A 12 23.17 -21.41 -53.35
C ARG A 12 22.37 -22.33 -52.42
N CYS A 13 21.26 -22.93 -52.81
CA CYS A 13 20.47 -23.76 -51.87
C CYS A 13 19.62 -24.91 -52.45
N GLY A 14 19.59 -25.17 -53.76
CA GLY A 14 19.06 -26.43 -54.31
C GLY A 14 17.56 -26.75 -54.08
N THR A 15 16.73 -25.87 -53.53
CA THR A 15 15.28 -26.10 -53.36
C THR A 15 14.44 -24.83 -53.51
N SER A 16 13.18 -24.96 -53.93
CA SER A 16 12.29 -23.86 -54.33
C SER A 16 11.80 -23.00 -53.15
N CYS A 17 12.38 -21.81 -52.97
CA CYS A 17 11.95 -20.83 -51.99
C CYS A 17 10.69 -20.06 -52.48
N ARG A 18 9.54 -20.29 -51.85
CA ARG A 18 8.35 -19.45 -52.01
C ARG A 18 8.59 -18.09 -51.36
N ARG A 19 8.44 -17.01 -52.15
CA ARG A 19 8.44 -15.62 -51.66
C ARG A 19 7.38 -15.47 -50.56
N ARG A 20 7.80 -15.24 -49.31
CA ARG A 20 6.89 -14.76 -48.26
C ARG A 20 6.78 -13.25 -48.39
N HIS A 21 5.57 -12.79 -48.62
CA HIS A 21 5.23 -11.37 -48.56
C HIS A 21 5.48 -10.84 -47.16
N ASP A 22 6.13 -9.68 -47.14
CA ASP A 22 6.42 -8.84 -45.99
C ASP A 22 5.10 -8.40 -45.33
N SER A 23 4.79 -8.97 -44.17
CA SER A 23 3.74 -8.49 -43.29
C SER A 23 4.37 -7.56 -42.27
N THR A 24 4.25 -6.27 -42.53
CA THR A 24 4.53 -5.19 -41.58
C THR A 24 3.67 -5.39 -40.34
N VAL A 25 4.29 -5.84 -39.24
CA VAL A 25 3.64 -5.81 -37.92
C VAL A 25 3.63 -4.36 -37.48
N ASN A 26 2.49 -3.72 -37.74
CA ASN A 26 2.12 -2.45 -37.17
C ASN A 26 1.99 -2.65 -35.65
N THR A 27 3.05 -2.35 -34.89
CA THR A 27 2.96 -2.22 -33.43
C THR A 27 2.15 -0.97 -33.11
N GLY A 28 0.83 -1.13 -33.23
CA GLY A 28 -0.17 -0.13 -32.93
C GLY A 28 0.03 0.40 -31.52
N GLY A 29 -0.07 1.73 -31.41
CA GLY A 29 0.15 2.45 -30.18
C GLY A 29 -0.69 1.89 -29.04
N ALA A 30 -0.01 1.61 -27.93
CA ALA A 30 -0.66 1.53 -26.64
C ALA A 30 -1.35 2.87 -26.41
N ARG A 31 -2.68 2.88 -26.58
CA ARG A 31 -3.58 3.96 -26.17
C ARG A 31 -3.18 4.33 -24.74
N LEU A 32 -2.51 5.48 -24.57
CA LEU A 32 -2.18 6.01 -23.24
C LEU A 32 -3.48 5.96 -22.44
N LYS A 33 -3.55 5.10 -21.41
CA LYS A 33 -4.61 5.24 -20.40
C LYS A 33 -4.61 6.71 -20.02
N SER A 34 -5.72 7.40 -20.20
CA SER A 34 -5.84 8.81 -19.84
C SER A 34 -5.38 8.93 -18.38
N ARG A 35 -4.21 9.53 -18.17
CA ARG A 35 -3.63 9.65 -16.84
C ARG A 35 -4.53 10.59 -16.06
N SER A 36 -5.19 10.13 -15.02
CA SER A 36 -5.95 11.02 -14.15
C SER A 36 -4.98 11.92 -13.39
N PRO A 37 -5.27 13.23 -13.26
CA PRO A 37 -4.46 14.11 -12.43
C PRO A 37 -4.38 13.60 -10.99
N ILE A 38 -3.36 14.03 -10.25
CA ILE A 38 -3.38 13.92 -8.79
C ILE A 38 -4.53 14.83 -8.29
N PRO A 39 -5.44 14.34 -7.42
CA PRO A 39 -6.53 15.15 -6.90
C PRO A 39 -6.01 16.38 -6.13
N ALA A 40 -6.82 17.44 -6.11
CA ALA A 40 -6.51 18.62 -5.31
C ALA A 40 -6.43 18.27 -3.81
N GLY A 41 -5.67 19.06 -3.06
CA GLY A 41 -5.44 18.86 -1.62
C GLY A 41 -4.30 17.89 -1.28
N PHE A 42 -3.88 17.05 -2.23
CA PHE A 42 -2.67 16.23 -2.06
C PHE A 42 -1.44 17.13 -1.96
N ARG A 43 -0.53 16.85 -1.03
CA ARG A 43 0.81 17.43 -1.02
C ARG A 43 1.78 16.48 -1.73
N LEU A 44 2.94 17.00 -2.14
CA LEU A 44 4.01 16.17 -2.69
C LEU A 44 5.27 16.34 -1.86
N CYS A 45 5.93 15.24 -1.55
CA CYS A 45 7.29 15.25 -1.03
C CYS A 45 8.26 14.78 -2.11
N LEU A 46 9.42 15.41 -2.23
CA LEU A 46 10.45 14.90 -3.12
C LEU A 46 10.95 13.54 -2.62
N ALA A 47 11.01 12.57 -3.52
CA ALA A 47 11.46 11.23 -3.17
C ALA A 47 12.94 11.25 -2.73
N LYS A 48 13.31 10.31 -1.88
CA LYS A 48 14.69 10.20 -1.38
C LYS A 48 15.67 10.05 -2.54
N GLY A 49 16.74 10.85 -2.52
CA GLY A 49 17.78 10.81 -3.55
C GLY A 49 17.51 11.70 -4.76
N VAL A 50 16.33 12.32 -4.86
CA VAL A 50 16.08 13.35 -5.86
C VAL A 50 16.94 14.59 -5.57
N ARG A 51 17.49 15.18 -6.64
CA ARG A 51 18.34 16.37 -6.61
C ARG A 51 17.84 17.37 -7.63
N ARG A 52 18.02 18.65 -7.32
CA ARG A 52 17.71 19.76 -8.21
C ARG A 52 18.96 20.62 -8.40
N PRO A 53 19.85 20.27 -9.36
CA PRO A 53 21.07 21.04 -9.61
C PRO A 53 20.81 22.52 -9.90
N ASN A 54 19.64 22.80 -10.49
CA ASN A 54 19.07 24.13 -10.59
C ASN A 54 17.54 24.01 -10.57
N ARG A 55 16.87 25.15 -10.71
CA ARG A 55 15.42 25.25 -10.62
C ARG A 55 14.67 24.40 -11.67
N GLU A 56 15.22 24.30 -12.88
CA GLU A 56 14.59 23.63 -14.03
C GLU A 56 14.97 22.15 -14.16
N LEU A 57 16.09 21.72 -13.58
CA LEU A 57 16.58 20.35 -13.71
C LEU A 57 16.29 19.54 -12.46
N VAL A 58 15.70 18.37 -12.66
CA VAL A 58 15.47 17.37 -11.61
C VAL A 58 16.18 16.08 -12.00
N VAL A 59 16.99 15.56 -11.09
CA VAL A 59 17.71 14.29 -11.26
C VAL A 59 17.24 13.33 -10.18
N GLY A 60 16.77 12.15 -10.57
CA GLY A 60 16.29 11.14 -9.63
C GLY A 60 15.27 10.20 -10.27
N GLY A 61 14.41 9.59 -9.46
CA GLY A 61 13.40 8.66 -9.94
C GLY A 61 13.88 7.21 -10.05
N THR A 62 12.94 6.34 -10.39
CA THR A 62 13.17 4.89 -10.50
C THR A 62 12.58 4.36 -11.81
N PRO A 63 13.41 4.01 -12.82
CA PRO A 63 14.87 4.19 -12.87
C PRO A 63 15.27 5.67 -12.90
N THR A 64 16.54 5.97 -12.57
CA THR A 64 17.06 7.35 -12.51
C THR A 64 16.99 8.03 -13.88
N ARG A 65 16.49 9.27 -13.89
CA ARG A 65 16.27 10.11 -15.07
C ARG A 65 16.67 11.55 -14.78
N ILE A 66 16.90 12.31 -15.84
CA ILE A 66 17.04 13.77 -15.79
C ILE A 66 15.79 14.37 -16.45
N LEU A 67 15.05 15.18 -15.70
CA LEU A 67 13.87 15.89 -16.19
C LEU A 67 14.19 17.37 -16.28
N ARG A 68 13.80 17.98 -17.40
CA ARG A 68 13.78 19.43 -17.55
C ARG A 68 12.35 19.93 -17.41
N LEU A 69 12.12 20.75 -16.40
CA LEU A 69 10.85 21.41 -16.13
C LEU A 69 10.78 22.73 -16.90
N SER A 70 9.56 23.10 -17.30
CA SER A 70 9.29 24.46 -17.74
C SER A 70 9.37 25.43 -16.55
N ALA A 71 9.41 26.75 -16.82
CA ALA A 71 9.37 27.75 -15.77
C ALA A 71 8.15 27.57 -14.83
N ARG A 72 6.95 27.33 -15.41
CA ARG A 72 5.73 27.03 -14.65
C ARG A 72 5.86 25.73 -13.84
N GLY A 73 6.37 24.66 -14.46
CA GLY A 73 6.53 23.37 -13.76
C GLY A 73 7.51 23.45 -12.59
N SER A 74 8.56 24.26 -12.74
CA SER A 74 9.53 24.51 -11.68
C SER A 74 8.92 25.30 -10.52
N SER A 75 8.13 26.35 -10.81
CA SER A 75 7.38 27.08 -9.77
C SER A 75 6.40 26.19 -9.02
N LEU A 76 5.69 25.31 -9.72
CA LEU A 76 4.79 24.34 -9.08
C LEU A 76 5.56 23.38 -8.17
N LEU A 77 6.70 22.85 -8.63
CA LEU A 77 7.52 21.97 -7.81
C LEU A 77 8.12 22.69 -6.59
N ASP A 78 8.49 23.96 -6.71
CA ASP A 78 8.94 24.78 -5.58
C ASP A 78 7.84 24.93 -4.53
N ALA A 79 6.62 25.27 -4.98
CA ALA A 79 5.46 25.40 -4.10
C ALA A 79 5.15 24.08 -3.38
N TRP A 80 5.08 22.97 -4.11
CA TRP A 80 4.82 21.66 -3.52
C TRP A 80 5.93 21.21 -2.55
N SER A 81 7.19 21.49 -2.89
CA SER A 81 8.33 21.20 -1.99
C SER A 81 8.29 22.05 -0.72
N ALA A 82 7.67 23.23 -0.77
CA ALA A 82 7.41 24.07 0.40
C ALA A 82 6.16 23.64 1.20
N GLY A 83 5.44 22.60 0.75
CA GLY A 83 4.28 22.04 1.44
C GLY A 83 2.92 22.52 0.93
N GLU A 84 2.88 23.35 -0.11
CA GLU A 84 1.63 23.75 -0.77
C GLU A 84 0.94 22.51 -1.38
N PRO A 85 -0.38 22.36 -1.25
CA PRO A 85 -1.10 21.29 -1.91
C PRO A 85 -1.16 21.48 -3.43
N VAL A 86 -1.33 20.38 -4.16
CA VAL A 86 -1.78 20.39 -5.55
C VAL A 86 -3.15 21.05 -5.58
N GLY A 87 -3.30 22.10 -6.39
CA GLY A 87 -4.58 22.79 -6.59
C GLY A 87 -5.45 22.11 -7.64
N ASP A 88 -6.61 22.71 -7.94
CA ASP A 88 -7.62 22.14 -8.85
C ASP A 88 -7.26 22.23 -10.35
N ASP A 89 -6.14 22.86 -10.71
CA ASP A 89 -5.69 22.95 -12.10
C ASP A 89 -5.33 21.54 -12.65
N PRO A 90 -6.07 21.03 -13.67
CA PRO A 90 -5.80 19.71 -14.23
C PRO A 90 -4.38 19.57 -14.80
N ALA A 91 -3.79 20.65 -15.33
CA ALA A 91 -2.43 20.61 -15.86
C ALA A 91 -1.38 20.45 -14.75
N ALA A 92 -1.57 21.14 -13.63
CA ALA A 92 -0.76 20.98 -12.43
C ALA A 92 -0.90 19.56 -11.86
N GLY A 93 -2.13 19.06 -11.73
CA GLY A 93 -2.39 17.68 -11.29
C GLY A 93 -1.80 16.61 -12.21
N LEU A 94 -1.76 16.85 -13.52
CA LEU A 94 -1.09 15.95 -14.48
C LEU A 94 0.43 16.00 -14.37
N LEU A 95 1.02 17.17 -14.11
CA LEU A 95 2.46 17.27 -13.82
C LEU A 95 2.80 16.51 -12.54
N ALA A 96 2.04 16.72 -11.47
CA ALA A 96 2.17 15.98 -10.21
C ALA A 96 2.11 14.46 -10.46
N ARG A 97 1.12 13.99 -11.23
CA ARG A 97 1.00 12.56 -11.61
C ARG A 97 2.26 12.04 -12.30
N ARG A 98 2.82 12.80 -13.24
CA ARG A 98 4.05 12.40 -13.96
C ARG A 98 5.27 12.32 -13.03
N LEU A 99 5.40 13.25 -12.08
CA LEU A 99 6.50 13.23 -11.11
C LEU A 99 6.39 12.00 -10.19
N VAL A 100 5.17 11.68 -9.76
CA VAL A 100 4.88 10.48 -8.96
C VAL A 100 5.20 9.20 -9.73
N GLU A 101 4.68 9.06 -10.94
CA GLU A 101 4.95 7.89 -11.79
C GLU A 101 6.42 7.75 -12.19
N ALA A 102 7.18 8.85 -12.17
CA ALA A 102 8.62 8.84 -12.40
C ALA A 102 9.43 8.49 -11.14
N GLY A 103 8.80 8.36 -9.96
CA GLY A 103 9.48 8.19 -8.68
C GLY A 103 10.23 9.44 -8.21
N ILE A 104 9.85 10.62 -8.71
CA ILE A 104 10.46 11.90 -8.36
C ILE A 104 9.79 12.53 -7.14
N ALA A 105 8.51 12.26 -6.94
CA ALA A 105 7.76 12.76 -5.83
C ALA A 105 6.85 11.67 -5.26
N ASP A 106 6.65 11.67 -3.95
CA ASP A 106 5.71 10.81 -3.26
C ASP A 106 4.44 11.63 -2.96
N PRO A 107 3.25 11.14 -3.34
CA PRO A 107 2.00 11.83 -3.05
C PRO A 107 1.64 11.61 -1.58
N LEU A 108 1.35 12.70 -0.89
CA LEU A 108 0.78 12.70 0.45
C LEU A 108 -0.69 13.11 0.33
N PRO A 109 -1.66 12.22 0.66
CA PRO A 109 -3.04 12.62 0.72
C PRO A 109 -3.21 13.78 1.73
N PRO A 110 -4.22 14.65 1.53
CA PRO A 110 -4.62 15.55 2.62
C PRO A 110 -4.92 14.68 3.84
N ALA A 111 -4.60 15.18 5.04
CA ALA A 111 -4.94 14.46 6.26
C ALA A 111 -6.46 14.18 6.23
N ALA A 112 -6.84 12.92 6.12
CA ALA A 112 -8.23 12.56 6.25
C ALA A 112 -8.59 12.76 7.72
N SER A 113 -9.50 13.69 8.00
CA SER A 113 -10.24 13.56 9.26
C SER A 113 -11.06 12.30 9.09
N LEU A 114 -10.64 11.20 9.72
CA LEU A 114 -11.57 10.11 9.98
C LEU A 114 -12.85 10.76 10.54
N PRO A 115 -14.04 10.40 10.02
CA PRO A 115 -15.27 10.76 10.70
C PRO A 115 -15.08 10.42 12.19
N GLY A 116 -15.37 11.37 13.09
CA GLY A 116 -15.03 11.21 14.51
C GLY A 116 -15.69 9.99 15.17
N ASP A 117 -16.61 9.35 14.45
CA ASP A 117 -17.38 8.15 14.77
C ASP A 117 -16.97 6.89 13.98
N ALA A 118 -15.96 6.97 13.09
CA ALA A 118 -15.50 5.84 12.30
C ALA A 118 -15.08 4.67 13.20
N ARG A 119 -15.72 3.51 13.02
CA ARG A 119 -15.44 2.32 13.83
C ARG A 119 -14.22 1.58 13.30
N VAL A 120 -13.05 1.88 13.87
CA VAL A 120 -11.80 1.19 13.57
C VAL A 120 -11.51 0.10 14.60
N ALA A 121 -11.17 -1.10 14.13
CA ALA A 121 -10.66 -2.18 14.96
C ALA A 121 -9.23 -2.58 14.53
N PHE A 122 -8.40 -2.93 15.51
CA PHE A 122 -7.02 -3.35 15.28
C PHE A 122 -6.87 -4.86 15.46
N ALA A 123 -6.15 -5.49 14.55
CA ALA A 123 -5.79 -6.89 14.59
C ALA A 123 -4.28 -7.04 14.72
N ILE A 124 -3.82 -7.61 15.85
CA ILE A 124 -2.40 -7.73 16.19
C ILE A 124 -2.01 -9.21 16.25
N PRO A 125 -1.41 -9.77 15.18
CA PRO A 125 -0.79 -11.09 15.27
C PRO A 125 0.47 -11.02 16.13
N VAL A 126 0.66 -12.01 17.01
CA VAL A 126 1.83 -12.11 17.88
C VAL A 126 2.23 -13.56 18.08
N ARG A 127 3.55 -13.81 18.11
CA ARG A 127 4.13 -15.08 18.52
C ARG A 127 5.41 -14.81 19.28
N ASP A 128 5.49 -15.28 20.51
CA ASP A 128 6.68 -15.20 21.37
C ASP A 128 7.24 -13.78 21.61
N ASP A 129 6.42 -12.73 21.44
CA ASP A 129 6.85 -11.32 21.62
C ASP A 129 5.90 -10.52 22.54
N ALA A 130 5.84 -10.93 23.80
CA ALA A 130 5.09 -10.22 24.84
C ALA A 130 5.58 -8.76 25.02
N GLY A 131 6.88 -8.52 24.85
CA GLY A 131 7.48 -7.19 25.03
C GLY A 131 7.09 -6.22 23.91
N GLY A 132 7.16 -6.66 22.65
CA GLY A 132 6.73 -5.89 21.50
C GLY A 132 5.23 -5.64 21.51
N LEU A 133 4.42 -6.63 21.86
CA LEU A 133 2.98 -6.47 22.04
C LEU A 133 2.65 -5.32 23.01
N ARG A 134 3.30 -5.28 24.18
CA ARG A 134 3.09 -4.20 25.16
C ARG A 134 3.44 -2.83 24.60
N ARG A 135 4.57 -2.71 23.90
CA ARG A 135 4.98 -1.43 23.28
C ARG A 135 3.96 -0.98 22.25
N THR A 136 3.49 -1.89 21.40
CA THR A 136 2.46 -1.58 20.39
C THR A 136 1.16 -1.13 21.02
N LEU A 137 0.66 -1.84 22.04
CA LEU A 137 -0.58 -1.48 22.73
C LEU A 137 -0.49 -0.11 23.43
N SER A 138 0.62 0.16 24.13
CA SER A 138 0.86 1.48 24.73
C SER A 138 0.94 2.59 23.69
N SER A 139 1.62 2.36 22.56
CA SER A 139 1.71 3.31 21.46
C SER A 139 0.33 3.60 20.86
N LEU A 140 -0.47 2.56 20.61
CA LEU A 140 -1.82 2.70 20.06
C LEU A 140 -2.72 3.58 20.95
N SER A 141 -2.71 3.37 22.27
CA SER A 141 -3.50 4.20 23.19
C SER A 141 -3.04 5.65 23.29
N GLN A 142 -1.78 5.95 22.94
CA GLN A 142 -1.26 7.32 22.90
C GLN A 142 -1.55 8.02 21.58
N THR A 143 -1.56 7.28 20.47
CA THR A 143 -1.63 7.87 19.12
C THR A 143 -3.01 7.81 18.49
N THR A 144 -3.93 7.01 19.02
CA THR A 144 -5.27 6.84 18.46
C THR A 144 -6.32 6.75 19.57
N ARG A 145 -7.55 7.18 19.28
CA ARG A 145 -8.71 6.87 20.11
C ARG A 145 -9.08 5.40 19.89
N THR A 146 -8.39 4.50 20.58
CA THR A 146 -8.53 3.05 20.36
C THR A 146 -9.92 2.58 20.78
N GLY A 147 -10.71 2.11 19.81
CA GLY A 147 -11.96 1.40 20.07
C GLY A 147 -11.69 -0.05 20.50
N ARG A 148 -11.51 -0.93 19.51
CA ARG A 148 -11.41 -2.38 19.69
C ARG A 148 -10.08 -2.93 19.20
N VAL A 149 -9.38 -3.70 20.02
CA VAL A 149 -8.12 -4.38 19.67
C VAL A 149 -8.27 -5.89 19.89
N VAL A 150 -7.88 -6.65 18.88
CA VAL A 150 -7.88 -8.12 18.91
C VAL A 150 -6.45 -8.59 18.70
N VAL A 151 -5.89 -9.17 19.76
CA VAL A 151 -4.58 -9.82 19.74
C VAL A 151 -4.79 -11.28 19.37
N VAL A 152 -4.07 -11.77 18.37
CA VAL A 152 -4.05 -13.18 18.01
C VAL A 152 -2.70 -13.77 18.37
N ASP A 153 -2.68 -14.55 19.45
CA ASP A 153 -1.54 -15.37 19.87
C ASP A 153 -1.45 -16.61 18.98
N ASP A 154 -0.47 -16.62 18.07
CA ASP A 154 -0.19 -17.70 17.12
C ASP A 154 0.60 -18.84 17.76
N ALA A 155 0.05 -19.36 18.87
CA ALA A 155 0.63 -20.42 19.68
C ALA A 155 2.03 -20.10 20.20
N SER A 156 2.17 -18.96 20.89
CA SER A 156 3.37 -18.63 21.66
C SER A 156 3.66 -19.73 22.69
N GLU A 157 4.94 -19.96 22.98
CA GLU A 157 5.42 -20.93 23.97
C GLU A 157 4.90 -20.56 25.36
N LEU A 158 5.04 -19.29 25.72
CA LEU A 158 4.51 -18.73 26.97
C LEU A 158 3.14 -18.07 26.73
N PRO A 159 2.14 -18.33 27.58
CA PRO A 159 0.84 -17.66 27.49
C PRO A 159 0.96 -16.14 27.62
N LEU A 160 0.33 -15.39 26.71
CA LEU A 160 0.41 -13.92 26.68
C LEU A 160 -0.58 -13.22 27.64
N GLN A 161 -1.44 -13.96 28.34
CA GLN A 161 -2.42 -13.41 29.30
C GLN A 161 -1.74 -12.49 30.32
N GLY A 162 -0.59 -12.92 30.87
CA GLY A 162 0.15 -12.12 31.85
C GLY A 162 0.66 -10.79 31.29
N ALA A 163 0.97 -10.72 29.99
CA ALA A 163 1.41 -9.49 29.35
C ALA A 163 0.26 -8.48 29.18
N LEU A 164 -0.98 -8.96 29.02
CA LEU A 164 -2.17 -8.14 28.86
C LEU A 164 -2.81 -7.75 30.20
N SER A 165 -2.61 -8.55 31.25
CA SER A 165 -3.09 -8.25 32.61
C SER A 165 -2.13 -7.40 33.44
N ASP A 166 -0.98 -6.99 32.88
CA ASP A 166 -0.03 -6.13 33.61
C ASP A 166 -0.68 -4.76 33.91
N PRO A 167 -0.81 -4.35 35.19
CA PRO A 167 -1.42 -3.07 35.55
C PRO A 167 -0.65 -1.84 35.03
N ARG A 168 0.59 -2.02 34.58
CA ARG A 168 1.40 -0.97 33.93
C ARG A 168 1.07 -0.79 32.45
N LEU A 169 0.29 -1.70 31.86
CA LEU A 169 -0.18 -1.56 30.49
C LEU A 169 -1.26 -0.46 30.46
N ALA A 170 -0.84 0.75 30.10
CA ALA A 170 -1.77 1.85 29.86
C ALA A 170 -2.49 1.63 28.52
N PHE A 171 -3.58 0.86 28.54
CA PHE A 171 -4.49 0.67 27.42
C PHE A 171 -5.93 0.96 27.86
N SER A 172 -6.64 1.82 27.11
CA SER A 172 -7.95 2.34 27.51
C SER A 172 -9.12 1.87 26.63
N GLY A 173 -8.92 0.87 25.77
CA GLY A 173 -9.94 0.34 24.86
C GLY A 173 -10.44 -1.07 25.21
N GLU A 174 -11.26 -1.64 24.33
CA GLU A 174 -11.64 -3.05 24.39
C GLU A 174 -10.50 -3.93 23.86
N LEU A 175 -10.05 -4.90 24.65
CA LEU A 175 -8.95 -5.80 24.31
C LEU A 175 -9.39 -7.26 24.39
N SER A 176 -9.35 -7.97 23.26
CA SER A 176 -9.58 -9.42 23.19
C SER A 176 -8.30 -10.16 22.86
N LEU A 177 -8.04 -11.28 23.55
CA LEU A 177 -6.97 -12.21 23.21
C LEU A 177 -7.56 -13.50 22.65
N LEU A 178 -7.21 -13.82 21.40
CA LEU A 178 -7.52 -15.08 20.75
C LEU A 178 -6.24 -15.91 20.67
N ARG A 179 -6.22 -17.08 21.30
CA ARG A 179 -5.08 -17.98 21.22
C ARG A 179 -5.36 -19.13 20.28
N ARG A 180 -4.46 -19.33 19.32
CA ARG A 180 -4.42 -20.50 18.47
C ARG A 180 -3.71 -21.65 19.18
N SER A 181 -4.21 -22.87 18.98
CA SER A 181 -3.64 -24.10 19.56
C SER A 181 -2.41 -24.59 18.80
N ARG A 182 -2.19 -24.14 17.56
CA ARG A 182 -1.05 -24.49 16.72
C ARG A 182 -0.55 -23.26 15.96
N PRO A 183 0.78 -23.15 15.73
CA PRO A 183 1.30 -22.06 14.92
C PRO A 183 0.86 -22.25 13.47
N GLY A 184 0.41 -21.17 12.83
CA GLY A 184 0.10 -21.17 11.39
C GLY A 184 0.62 -19.94 10.66
N GLY A 185 1.39 -19.11 11.35
CA GLY A 185 2.04 -17.92 10.83
C GLY A 185 1.14 -16.68 10.80
N PRO A 186 1.73 -15.51 10.47
CA PRO A 186 1.03 -14.22 10.50
C PRO A 186 -0.20 -14.15 9.59
N ALA A 187 -0.22 -14.86 8.46
CA ALA A 187 -1.38 -14.88 7.57
C ALA A 187 -2.60 -15.56 8.23
N ALA A 188 -2.40 -16.71 8.86
CA ALA A 188 -3.47 -17.42 9.53
C ALA A 188 -3.96 -16.65 10.77
N ALA A 189 -3.05 -16.02 11.53
CA ALA A 189 -3.42 -15.16 12.65
C ALA A 189 -4.27 -13.94 12.21
N ARG A 190 -3.90 -13.28 11.11
CA ARG A 190 -4.69 -12.18 10.52
C ARG A 190 -6.09 -12.63 10.09
N ASN A 191 -6.20 -13.80 9.45
CA ASN A 191 -7.50 -14.35 9.05
C ASN A 191 -8.38 -14.70 10.26
N THR A 192 -7.78 -15.23 11.33
CA THR A 192 -8.47 -15.44 12.61
C THR A 192 -9.02 -14.13 13.18
N ALA A 193 -8.21 -13.08 13.22
CA ALA A 193 -8.63 -11.77 13.70
C ALA A 193 -9.78 -11.20 12.85
N TRP A 194 -9.64 -11.26 11.52
CA TRP A 194 -10.68 -10.82 10.58
C TRP A 194 -11.99 -11.53 10.86
N SER A 195 -12.01 -12.86 10.86
CA SER A 195 -13.23 -13.64 11.08
C SER A 195 -13.91 -13.27 12.40
N TYR A 196 -13.13 -13.10 13.46
CA TYR A 196 -13.65 -12.68 14.76
C TYR A 196 -14.25 -11.26 14.73
N LEU A 197 -13.54 -10.30 14.14
CA LEU A 197 -13.96 -8.90 14.09
C LEU A 197 -15.23 -8.69 13.27
N VAL A 198 -15.42 -9.46 12.19
CA VAL A 198 -16.60 -9.36 11.32
C VAL A 198 -17.70 -10.36 11.68
N GLY A 199 -17.63 -11.01 12.84
CA GLY A 199 -18.68 -11.92 13.34
C GLY A 199 -18.86 -13.21 12.53
N ARG A 200 -17.82 -13.62 11.81
CA ARG A 200 -17.73 -14.92 11.12
C ARG A 200 -17.27 -16.01 12.07
N GLU A 201 -17.51 -17.25 11.68
CA GLU A 201 -17.01 -18.41 12.40
C GLU A 201 -15.48 -18.36 12.46
N VAL A 202 -14.95 -18.40 13.67
CA VAL A 202 -13.51 -18.39 13.92
C VAL A 202 -12.98 -19.81 13.76
N ASN A 203 -11.78 -19.96 13.22
CA ASN A 203 -11.17 -21.27 13.00
C ASN A 203 -11.21 -22.16 14.26
N ALA A 204 -11.47 -23.45 14.07
CA ALA A 204 -11.61 -24.43 15.14
C ALA A 204 -10.37 -24.59 16.04
N ASP A 205 -9.22 -24.10 15.59
CA ASP A 205 -7.97 -24.12 16.35
C ASP A 205 -7.85 -22.99 17.38
N VAL A 206 -8.81 -22.06 17.45
CA VAL A 206 -8.84 -20.94 18.40
C VAL A 206 -9.55 -21.35 19.70
N ALA A 207 -8.85 -21.25 20.82
CA ALA A 207 -9.42 -21.52 22.13
C ALA A 207 -10.38 -20.40 22.55
N ALA A 208 -11.64 -20.78 22.81
CA ALA A 208 -12.70 -19.96 23.44
C ALA A 208 -12.82 -18.51 22.91
N ALA A 209 -13.31 -18.36 21.68
CA ALA A 209 -13.84 -17.06 21.24
C ALA A 209 -15.16 -16.75 21.99
N PRO A 210 -15.42 -15.51 22.44
CA PRO A 210 -16.70 -15.14 23.03
C PRO A 210 -17.86 -15.45 22.08
N ARG A 211 -18.98 -15.94 22.64
CA ARG A 211 -20.15 -16.44 21.90
C ARG A 211 -20.75 -15.32 21.05
N ARG A 212 -21.26 -15.69 19.86
CA ARG A 212 -21.78 -14.81 18.80
C ARG A 212 -22.87 -13.80 19.24
N GLY A 213 -23.50 -14.00 20.40
CA GLY A 213 -24.61 -13.18 20.91
C GLY A 213 -24.25 -11.83 21.53
N ASP A 214 -22.99 -11.63 21.92
CA ASP A 214 -22.49 -10.37 22.53
C ASP A 214 -21.47 -9.64 21.64
N GLN A 215 -21.40 -9.98 20.35
CA GLN A 215 -20.43 -9.36 19.44
C GLN A 215 -20.86 -7.92 19.13
N PRO A 216 -19.99 -6.91 19.34
CA PRO A 216 -20.25 -5.55 18.91
C PRO A 216 -20.50 -5.50 17.41
N GLU A 217 -21.12 -4.42 16.94
CA GLU A 217 -21.24 -4.16 15.50
C GLU A 217 -19.87 -4.30 14.81
N PRO A 218 -19.85 -4.83 13.57
CA PRO A 218 -18.62 -4.97 12.83
C PRO A 218 -17.96 -3.59 12.62
N PRO A 219 -16.63 -3.52 12.67
CA PRO A 219 -15.91 -2.29 12.38
C PRO A 219 -16.07 -1.92 10.89
N GLU A 220 -16.00 -0.63 10.60
CA GLU A 220 -15.92 -0.13 9.23
C GLU A 220 -14.54 -0.41 8.63
N PHE A 221 -13.50 -0.33 9.46
CA PHE A 221 -12.12 -0.57 9.06
C PHE A 221 -11.44 -1.56 10.01
N VAL A 222 -10.75 -2.55 9.43
CA VAL A 222 -9.85 -3.44 10.16
C VAL A 222 -8.42 -3.10 9.78
N VAL A 223 -7.62 -2.71 10.78
CA VAL A 223 -6.21 -2.37 10.59
C VAL A 223 -5.35 -3.49 11.17
N PHE A 224 -4.52 -4.09 10.32
CA PHE A 224 -3.55 -5.09 10.74
C PHE A 224 -2.25 -4.40 11.17
N LEU A 225 -1.81 -4.69 12.39
CA LEU A 225 -0.60 -4.10 12.96
C LEU A 225 0.23 -5.19 13.62
N ASP A 226 1.49 -5.34 13.20
CA ASP A 226 2.37 -6.36 13.78
C ASP A 226 2.79 -5.99 15.21
N ALA A 227 2.95 -7.00 16.06
CA ALA A 227 3.53 -6.82 17.39
C ALA A 227 4.95 -6.23 17.27
N GLY A 228 5.25 -5.23 18.11
CA GLY A 228 6.52 -4.51 18.10
C GLY A 228 6.51 -3.22 17.27
N VAL A 229 5.47 -2.96 16.46
CA VAL A 229 5.30 -1.67 15.76
C VAL A 229 4.82 -0.60 16.73
N THR A 230 5.46 0.57 16.71
CA THR A 230 5.09 1.74 17.51
C THR A 230 4.74 2.89 16.55
N PRO A 231 3.47 3.02 16.14
CA PRO A 231 3.09 4.03 15.16
C PRO A 231 3.15 5.44 15.76
N ASP A 232 3.60 6.41 14.95
CA ASP A 232 3.64 7.84 15.30
C ASP A 232 2.23 8.46 15.31
N PRO A 233 1.99 9.57 16.04
CA PRO A 233 0.72 10.29 15.99
C PRO A 233 0.31 10.68 14.56
N GLY A 234 -0.96 10.50 14.21
CA GLY A 234 -1.49 10.86 12.88
C GLY A 234 -1.32 9.79 11.79
N TRP A 235 -0.77 8.61 12.12
CA TRP A 235 -0.51 7.53 11.16
C TRP A 235 -1.79 6.91 10.57
N LEU A 236 -2.88 6.89 11.36
CA LEU A 236 -4.10 6.18 11.00
C LEU A 236 -4.88 6.96 9.93
N GLU A 237 -4.88 8.28 10.04
CA GLU A 237 -5.44 9.26 9.11
C GLU A 237 -4.73 9.26 7.74
N VAL A 238 -3.52 8.70 7.67
CA VAL A 238 -2.79 8.51 6.41
C VAL A 238 -3.18 7.19 5.73
N LEU A 239 -3.58 6.18 6.51
CA LEU A 239 -3.92 4.85 6.00
C LEU A 239 -5.38 4.73 5.55
N LEU A 240 -6.28 5.50 6.15
CA LEU A 240 -7.73 5.45 5.91
C LEU A 240 -8.20 6.66 5.12
#